data_AF-A0A2G8KUU3-F1
#
_entry.id   AF-A0A2G8KUU3-F1
#
_cell.length_a   1.000
_cell.length_b   1.000
_cell.length_c   1.000
_cell.angle_alpha   90.00
_cell.angle_beta   90.00
_cell.angle_gamma   90.00
#
_symmetry.space_group_name_H-M   'P 1'
#
loop_
_entity.id
_entity.type
_entity.pdbx_description
1 polymer ?
#
loop_
_entity_poly.entity_id
_entity_poly.type
_entity_poly.pdbx_seq_one_letter_code
_entity_poly.pdbx_strand_id
1 'polypeptide(L)'
;MSIGCEVTLDMVQGECIGCEVNEFPEFLNGEERENAQHIQKSTLLLDEGVAERLKINTTSASSKQLEHQFSQLKQEILNSDRSMETLFSLIQELTNAAEKYFALKRLFWKSDELLLFILHTLQLYLPKSTADLLTEAGRHERADELELAILLIETIGLMLHDTEIVPNRLVILRLNRGKIMTDVVTILTCLPEIPQRWRPPRLKAQSLIQTDADGWQSSGDAEVSKLVQELTNASTAVLYELILITQQATWGGEEGQFLNLGWLMQFLNSRKAVTFNFLERLLTQAMKLLLPSKDATLSPAQAVLLFQQFSVLRTLLQHSSIISVHIRSSYYEEFRYYVQSPHIVNKLPAAFPITRNTFQLIEEVLKHVLQSKVSIN
;
A
#
# COMPACT_ATOMS: atom_id res chain seq x y z
N MET A 1 -53.59 23.34 -36.59
CA MET A 1 -54.65 23.73 -35.64
C MET A 1 -54.26 23.09 -34.31
N SER A 2 -53.35 23.62 -33.50
CA SER A 2 -53.10 25.00 -33.05
C SER A 2 -54.25 25.59 -32.24
N ILE A 3 -54.14 25.41 -30.92
CA ILE A 3 -54.62 26.25 -29.81
C ILE A 3 -53.53 26.03 -28.73
N GLY A 4 -52.73 26.95 -28.21
CA GLY A 4 -52.75 28.41 -28.22
C GLY A 4 -53.16 28.95 -26.84
N CYS A 5 -52.20 29.18 -25.93
CA CYS A 5 -52.20 30.35 -25.02
C CYS A 5 -50.89 30.46 -24.21
N GLU A 6 -50.24 31.62 -24.35
CA GLU A 6 -49.08 32.11 -23.61
C GLU A 6 -49.46 32.56 -22.19
N VAL A 7 -48.52 32.46 -21.24
CA VAL A 7 -48.30 33.49 -20.21
C VAL A 7 -46.80 33.58 -19.89
N THR A 8 -46.33 34.81 -19.96
CA THR A 8 -45.02 35.42 -19.67
C THR A 8 -44.55 35.24 -18.23
N LEU A 9 -43.22 35.15 -18.01
CA LEU A 9 -42.62 35.62 -16.76
C LEU A 9 -41.35 36.44 -17.04
N ASP A 10 -41.41 37.66 -16.52
CA ASP A 10 -40.52 38.78 -16.78
C ASP A 10 -39.09 38.59 -16.27
N MET A 11 -38.17 39.17 -17.04
CA MET A 11 -36.84 39.54 -16.60
C MET A 11 -36.93 40.57 -15.48
N VAL A 12 -36.47 40.21 -14.29
CA VAL A 12 -36.09 41.19 -13.26
C VAL A 12 -34.59 41.10 -13.07
N GLN A 13 -33.90 42.12 -13.60
CA GLN A 13 -32.54 42.46 -13.21
C GLN A 13 -32.56 42.91 -11.74
N GLY A 14 -31.94 42.11 -10.88
CA GLY A 14 -31.59 42.48 -9.52
C GLY A 14 -30.12 42.14 -9.30
N GLU A 15 -29.29 43.16 -9.16
CA GLU A 15 -27.89 43.03 -8.75
C GLU A 15 -27.83 42.41 -7.34
N CYS A 16 -27.37 41.16 -7.24
CA CYS A 16 -26.91 40.60 -5.98
C CYS A 16 -25.39 40.71 -5.93
N ILE A 17 -24.94 41.83 -5.36
CA ILE A 17 -23.57 42.06 -4.93
C ILE A 17 -23.32 41.20 -3.68
N GLY A 18 -22.25 40.40 -3.70
CA GLY A 18 -21.60 39.89 -2.49
C GLY A 18 -22.21 38.64 -1.85
N CYS A 19 -22.06 37.49 -2.50
CA CYS A 19 -21.93 36.22 -1.79
C CYS A 19 -20.64 35.55 -2.28
N GLU A 20 -19.56 35.66 -1.50
CA GLU A 20 -18.50 34.66 -1.54
C GLU A 20 -19.15 33.32 -1.21
N VAL A 21 -19.47 32.55 -2.25
CA VAL A 21 -19.87 31.16 -2.10
C VAL A 21 -18.62 30.43 -1.63
N ASN A 22 -18.55 30.15 -0.34
CA ASN A 22 -17.64 29.15 0.20
C ASN A 22 -17.97 27.80 -0.48
N GLU A 23 -17.28 27.50 -1.58
CA GLU A 23 -17.33 26.21 -2.27
C GLU A 23 -16.55 25.14 -1.50
N PHE A 24 -17.00 24.77 -0.30
CA PHE A 24 -16.63 23.49 0.28
C PHE A 24 -17.80 22.96 1.09
N PRO A 25 -18.54 21.97 0.58
CA PRO A 25 -19.52 21.27 1.40
C PRO A 25 -18.83 20.66 2.62
N GLU A 26 -19.46 20.79 3.79
CA GLU A 26 -19.07 20.14 5.03
C GLU A 26 -19.23 18.62 4.87
N PHE A 27 -18.17 17.95 4.41
CA PHE A 27 -18.07 16.51 4.28
C PHE A 27 -17.38 15.92 5.50
N LEU A 28 -18.09 15.15 6.33
CA LEU A 28 -17.43 14.29 7.31
C LEU A 28 -17.31 12.87 6.71
N ASN A 29 -16.13 12.24 6.52
CA ASN A 29 -14.80 12.65 6.99
C ASN A 29 -13.66 12.24 6.03
N GLY A 30 -13.26 13.15 5.14
CA GLY A 30 -11.86 13.23 4.69
C GLY A 30 -10.91 13.34 5.88
N GLU A 31 -11.40 13.90 6.99
CA GLU A 31 -10.73 14.00 8.28
C GLU A 31 -10.23 12.65 8.82
N GLU A 32 -10.91 11.50 8.65
CA GLU A 32 -10.41 10.22 9.21
C GLU A 32 -9.20 9.67 8.46
N ARG A 33 -9.15 9.83 7.14
CA ARG A 33 -7.99 9.45 6.31
C ARG A 33 -6.89 10.50 6.39
N GLU A 34 -7.22 11.78 6.31
CA GLU A 34 -6.27 12.88 6.55
C GLU A 34 -5.66 12.74 7.95
N ASN A 35 -6.45 12.40 8.96
CA ASN A 35 -5.98 12.09 10.30
C ASN A 35 -5.13 10.81 10.30
N ALA A 36 -5.51 9.73 9.61
CA ALA A 36 -4.68 8.52 9.53
C ALA A 36 -3.33 8.75 8.82
N GLN A 37 -3.30 9.51 7.73
CA GLN A 37 -2.07 9.87 7.00
C GLN A 37 -1.24 10.87 7.80
N HIS A 38 -1.87 11.88 8.41
CA HIS A 38 -1.22 12.84 9.30
C HIS A 38 -0.62 12.15 10.54
N ILE A 39 -1.34 11.19 11.15
CA ILE A 39 -0.86 10.40 12.30
C ILE A 39 0.33 9.53 11.90
N GLN A 40 0.27 8.87 10.74
CA GLN A 40 1.39 8.09 10.20
C GLN A 40 2.61 8.98 9.98
N LYS A 41 2.45 10.10 9.25
CA LYS A 41 3.50 11.09 9.01
C LYS A 41 4.09 11.64 10.29
N SER A 42 3.24 12.03 11.25
CA SER A 42 3.67 12.53 12.57
C SER A 42 4.47 11.50 13.34
N THR A 43 4.11 10.22 13.21
CA THR A 43 4.87 9.12 13.80
C THR A 43 6.23 8.97 13.11
N LEU A 44 6.26 8.92 11.77
CA LEU A 44 7.51 8.81 11.00
C LEU A 44 8.49 9.96 11.29
N LEU A 45 7.98 11.17 11.52
CA LEU A 45 8.79 12.34 11.87
C LEU A 45 9.47 12.27 13.25
N LEU A 46 9.14 11.26 14.08
CA LEU A 46 9.88 10.97 15.30
C LEU A 46 11.21 10.25 15.02
N ASP A 47 11.39 9.71 13.82
CA ASP A 47 12.68 9.23 13.34
C ASP A 47 13.52 10.42 12.86
N GLU A 48 14.68 10.61 13.49
CA GLU A 48 15.55 11.77 13.23
C GLU A 48 16.06 11.78 11.78
N GLY A 49 16.36 10.62 11.20
CA GLY A 49 16.79 10.49 9.80
C GLY A 49 15.67 10.79 8.80
N VAL A 50 14.42 10.44 9.11
CA VAL A 50 13.26 10.86 8.30
C VAL A 50 13.02 12.37 8.44
N ALA A 51 13.06 12.89 9.66
CA ALA A 51 12.84 14.31 9.92
C ALA A 51 13.89 15.19 9.24
N GLU A 52 15.16 14.80 9.27
CA GLU A 52 16.24 15.49 8.57
C GLU A 52 16.04 15.48 7.06
N ARG A 53 15.74 14.32 6.46
CA ARG A 53 15.46 14.21 5.01
C ARG A 53 14.35 15.17 4.56
N LEU A 54 13.31 15.33 5.36
CA LEU A 54 12.19 16.23 5.07
C LEU A 54 12.49 17.70 5.39
N LYS A 55 13.34 18.00 6.38
CA LYS A 55 13.73 19.37 6.77
C LYS A 55 14.78 20.00 5.84
N ILE A 56 15.71 19.19 5.30
CA ILE A 56 16.98 19.68 4.75
C ILE A 56 16.83 20.63 3.55
N ASN A 57 15.68 20.76 2.88
CA ASN A 57 15.62 21.62 1.70
C ASN A 57 14.26 22.27 1.41
N THR A 58 13.91 23.28 2.20
CA THR A 58 12.96 24.36 1.83
C THR A 58 13.56 25.41 0.89
N THR A 59 14.59 25.07 0.11
CA THR A 59 14.94 25.84 -1.09
C THR A 59 13.81 25.66 -2.11
N SER A 60 13.03 26.71 -2.32
CA SER A 60 11.86 26.69 -3.21
C SER A 60 12.30 26.48 -4.66
N ALA A 61 12.37 25.22 -5.11
CA ALA A 61 12.53 24.91 -6.52
C ALA A 61 11.34 25.52 -7.29
N SER A 62 11.63 26.29 -8.34
CA SER A 62 10.56 26.92 -9.12
C SER A 62 9.71 25.85 -9.82
N SER A 63 8.40 26.10 -9.96
CA SER A 63 7.49 25.14 -10.60
C SER A 63 7.97 24.72 -12.00
N LYS A 64 8.54 25.65 -12.77
CA LYS A 64 9.08 25.37 -14.12
C LYS A 64 10.30 24.44 -14.08
N GLN A 65 11.17 24.61 -13.10
CA GLN A 65 12.34 23.75 -12.92
C GLN A 65 11.91 22.31 -12.57
N LEU A 66 10.95 22.16 -11.66
CA LEU A 66 10.42 20.84 -11.29
C LEU A 66 9.74 20.15 -12.48
N GLU A 67 9.00 20.89 -13.31
CA GLU A 67 8.38 20.36 -14.53
C GLU A 67 9.42 19.91 -15.56
N HIS A 68 10.49 20.69 -15.75
CA HIS A 68 11.57 20.30 -16.65
C HIS A 68 12.30 19.06 -16.14
N GLN A 69 12.68 19.04 -14.86
CA GLN A 69 13.36 17.88 -14.23
C GLN A 69 12.50 16.62 -14.31
N PHE A 70 11.22 16.72 -13.99
CA PHE A 70 10.30 15.60 -14.11
C PHE A 70 10.18 15.12 -15.56
N SER A 71 10.10 16.04 -16.52
CA SER A 71 10.00 15.69 -17.93
C SER A 71 11.25 14.98 -18.44
N GLN A 72 12.43 15.43 -17.99
CA GLN A 72 13.70 14.78 -18.28
C GLN A 72 13.76 13.37 -17.66
N LEU A 73 13.49 13.24 -16.35
CA LEU A 73 13.45 11.94 -15.66
C LEU A 73 12.47 10.98 -16.32
N LYS A 74 11.27 11.48 -16.67
CA LYS A 74 10.27 10.70 -17.39
C LYS A 74 10.82 10.16 -18.70
N GLN A 75 11.48 10.99 -19.51
CA GLN A 75 12.06 10.54 -20.78
C GLN A 75 13.19 9.54 -20.57
N GLU A 76 14.05 9.75 -19.58
CA GLU A 76 15.16 8.83 -19.29
C GLU A 76 14.67 7.47 -18.78
N ILE A 77 13.61 7.44 -17.96
CA ILE A 77 12.96 6.22 -17.48
C ILE A 77 12.26 5.50 -18.64
N LEU A 78 11.47 6.20 -19.46
CA LEU A 78 10.71 5.56 -20.54
C LEU A 78 11.58 5.07 -21.69
N ASN A 79 12.73 5.71 -21.93
CA ASN A 79 13.73 5.30 -22.90
C ASN A 79 14.86 4.48 -22.25
N SER A 80 14.57 3.75 -21.17
CA SER A 80 15.59 2.91 -20.55
C SER A 80 15.74 1.59 -21.31
N ASP A 81 16.41 1.62 -22.47
CA ASP A 81 17.07 0.45 -23.08
C ASP A 81 18.35 0.04 -22.29
N ARG A 82 18.40 0.41 -21.01
CA ARG A 82 19.59 0.44 -20.14
C ARG A 82 19.54 -0.66 -19.07
N SER A 83 20.69 -0.89 -18.43
CA SER A 83 20.86 -1.87 -17.35
C SER A 83 19.91 -1.60 -16.17
N MET A 84 19.60 -2.67 -15.42
CA MET A 84 18.78 -2.63 -14.20
C MET A 84 19.29 -1.57 -13.19
N GLU A 85 20.60 -1.46 -13.01
CA GLU A 85 21.26 -0.47 -12.15
C GLU A 85 20.93 0.98 -12.53
N THR A 86 20.90 1.27 -13.83
CA THR A 86 20.53 2.61 -14.32
C THR A 86 19.07 2.90 -14.02
N LEU A 87 18.19 1.93 -14.28
CA LEU A 87 16.77 2.07 -13.99
C LEU A 87 16.53 2.25 -12.49
N PHE A 88 17.20 1.47 -11.65
CA PHE A 88 17.14 1.60 -10.19
C PHE A 88 17.50 3.02 -9.75
N SER A 89 18.62 3.55 -10.25
CA SER A 89 19.08 4.91 -9.92
C SER A 89 18.07 5.99 -10.33
N LEU A 90 17.49 5.89 -11.54
CA LEU A 90 16.50 6.85 -12.03
C LEU A 90 15.19 6.80 -11.23
N ILE A 91 14.72 5.60 -10.87
CA ILE A 91 13.52 5.44 -10.04
C ILE A 91 13.79 5.97 -8.64
N GLN A 92 14.97 5.72 -8.06
CA GLN A 92 15.34 6.27 -6.76
C GLN A 92 15.37 7.80 -6.77
N GLU A 93 15.88 8.42 -7.84
CA GLU A 93 15.85 9.87 -8.00
C GLU A 93 14.41 10.41 -8.06
N LEU A 94 13.55 9.77 -8.86
CA LEU A 94 12.12 10.12 -8.94
C LEU A 94 11.44 10.02 -7.56
N THR A 95 11.69 8.94 -6.82
CA THR A 95 11.13 8.69 -5.49
C THR A 95 11.58 9.75 -4.51
N ASN A 96 12.89 9.98 -4.38
CA ASN A 96 13.44 11.00 -3.49
C ASN A 96 12.88 12.40 -3.80
N ALA A 97 12.74 12.73 -5.09
CA ALA A 97 12.19 14.00 -5.50
C ALA A 97 10.68 14.11 -5.21
N ALA A 98 9.91 13.03 -5.36
CA ALA A 98 8.48 12.98 -5.08
C ALA A 98 8.14 12.96 -3.58
N GLU A 99 9.03 12.46 -2.72
CA GLU A 99 8.93 12.59 -1.26
C GLU A 99 9.04 14.06 -0.84
N LYS A 100 9.94 14.79 -1.50
CA LYS A 100 10.23 16.19 -1.18
C LYS A 100 9.24 17.17 -1.80
N TYR A 101 8.82 16.93 -3.04
CA TYR A 101 8.01 17.87 -3.81
C TYR A 101 6.70 17.22 -4.27
N PHE A 102 5.60 17.58 -3.61
CA PHE A 102 4.26 17.14 -3.99
C PHE A 102 3.92 17.40 -5.48
N ALA A 103 4.50 18.46 -6.06
CA ALA A 103 4.35 18.77 -7.49
C ALA A 103 4.71 17.59 -8.40
N LEU A 104 5.68 16.75 -8.03
CA LEU A 104 6.08 15.58 -8.82
C LEU A 104 5.02 14.48 -8.79
N LYS A 105 4.37 14.24 -7.65
CA LYS A 105 3.22 13.32 -7.59
C LYS A 105 2.09 13.81 -8.50
N ARG A 106 1.81 15.12 -8.49
CA ARG A 106 0.82 15.72 -9.40
C ARG A 106 1.20 15.56 -10.87
N LEU A 107 2.48 15.72 -11.23
CA LEU A 107 2.97 15.53 -12.59
C LEU A 107 2.93 14.07 -13.03
N PHE A 108 3.27 13.14 -12.13
CA PHE A 108 3.13 11.69 -12.34
C PHE A 108 1.71 11.33 -12.77
N TRP A 109 0.71 11.82 -12.05
CA TRP A 109 -0.69 11.56 -12.39
C TRP A 109 -1.23 12.35 -13.59
N LYS A 110 -0.44 13.13 -14.34
CA LYS A 110 -0.92 13.76 -15.59
C LYS A 110 -1.05 12.76 -16.75
N SER A 111 -0.37 11.62 -16.69
CA SER A 111 -0.34 10.59 -17.74
C SER A 111 -0.11 9.22 -17.11
N ASP A 112 -0.67 8.17 -17.70
CA ASP A 112 -0.52 6.79 -17.26
C ASP A 112 0.80 6.14 -17.71
N GLU A 113 1.57 6.77 -18.59
CA GLU A 113 2.78 6.20 -19.21
C GLU A 113 3.81 5.68 -18.19
N LEU A 114 4.16 6.47 -17.17
CA LEU A 114 5.13 6.04 -16.15
C LEU A 114 4.59 4.91 -15.28
N LEU A 115 3.32 4.98 -14.89
CA LEU A 115 2.70 3.91 -14.11
C LEU A 115 2.65 2.61 -14.91
N LEU A 116 2.27 2.69 -16.19
CA LEU A 116 2.27 1.55 -17.08
C LEU A 116 3.68 1.00 -17.27
N PHE A 117 4.69 1.84 -17.50
CA PHE A 117 6.07 1.39 -17.60
C PHE A 117 6.52 0.63 -16.34
N ILE A 118 6.29 1.22 -15.15
CA ILE A 118 6.60 0.59 -13.86
C ILE A 118 5.91 -0.79 -13.76
N LEU A 119 4.63 -0.89 -14.13
CA LEU A 119 3.88 -2.14 -14.09
C LEU A 119 4.41 -3.19 -15.07
N HIS A 120 4.79 -2.80 -16.28
CA HIS A 120 5.39 -3.72 -17.25
C HIS A 120 6.74 -4.25 -16.74
N THR A 121 7.57 -3.39 -16.15
CA THR A 121 8.84 -3.80 -15.53
C THR A 121 8.61 -4.75 -14.35
N LEU A 122 7.64 -4.46 -13.47
CA LEU A 122 7.28 -5.37 -12.38
C LEU A 122 6.81 -6.73 -12.90
N GLN A 123 6.03 -6.76 -13.99
CA GLN A 123 5.55 -8.00 -14.60
C GLN A 123 6.66 -8.82 -15.28
N LEU A 124 7.79 -8.20 -15.64
CA LEU A 124 8.96 -8.90 -16.14
C LEU A 124 9.63 -9.75 -15.05
N TYR A 125 9.63 -9.25 -13.81
CA TYR A 125 10.36 -9.84 -12.68
C TYR A 125 9.45 -10.50 -11.62
N LEU A 126 8.12 -10.37 -11.73
CA LEU A 126 7.17 -10.96 -10.79
C LEU A 126 6.01 -11.68 -11.49
N PRO A 127 5.60 -12.88 -11.00
CA PRO A 127 6.23 -13.60 -9.89
C PRO A 127 7.53 -14.30 -10.28
N LYS A 128 7.75 -14.59 -11.56
CA LYS A 128 8.87 -15.41 -12.04
C LYS A 128 10.15 -14.60 -12.17
N SER A 129 11.28 -15.27 -11.93
CA SER A 129 12.62 -14.75 -12.16
C SER A 129 13.00 -14.85 -13.63
N THR A 130 13.83 -13.94 -14.12
CA THR A 130 14.53 -14.11 -15.41
C THR A 130 15.84 -14.89 -15.26
N ALA A 131 16.40 -14.92 -14.05
CA ALA A 131 17.63 -15.61 -13.69
C ALA A 131 17.47 -17.12 -13.41
N ASP A 132 18.56 -17.88 -13.55
CA ASP A 132 18.62 -19.31 -13.19
C ASP A 132 18.93 -19.52 -11.69
N LEU A 133 17.85 -19.71 -10.92
CA LEU A 133 17.88 -19.85 -9.46
C LEU A 133 18.63 -21.11 -8.95
N LEU A 134 19.02 -22.03 -9.84
CA LEU A 134 19.84 -23.18 -9.46
C LEU A 134 21.30 -22.77 -9.17
N THR A 135 21.75 -21.66 -9.75
CA THR A 135 23.12 -21.13 -9.60
C THR A 135 23.20 -20.06 -8.51
N GLU A 136 24.39 -19.84 -7.92
CA GLU A 136 24.58 -18.74 -6.95
C GLU A 136 24.43 -17.37 -7.63
N ALA A 137 24.99 -17.22 -8.83
CA ALA A 137 24.87 -15.99 -9.62
C ALA A 137 23.40 -15.65 -9.89
N GLY A 138 22.59 -16.63 -10.31
CA GLY A 138 21.16 -16.39 -10.54
C GLY A 138 20.36 -16.11 -9.27
N ARG A 139 20.85 -16.52 -8.09
CA ARG A 139 20.25 -16.10 -6.80
C ARG A 139 20.56 -14.65 -6.47
N HIS A 140 21.78 -14.17 -6.75
CA HIS A 140 22.11 -12.75 -6.62
C HIS A 140 21.37 -11.90 -7.65
N GLU A 141 21.28 -12.33 -8.91
CA GLU A 141 20.45 -11.64 -9.91
C GLU A 141 18.98 -11.56 -9.46
N ARG A 142 18.46 -12.62 -8.83
CA ARG A 142 17.12 -12.61 -8.24
C ARG A 142 16.99 -11.63 -7.07
N ALA A 143 18.05 -11.44 -6.29
CA ALA A 143 18.06 -10.41 -5.25
C ALA A 143 17.95 -9.03 -5.90
N ASP A 144 18.77 -8.72 -6.91
CA ASP A 144 18.73 -7.44 -7.64
C ASP A 144 17.34 -7.18 -8.27
N GLU A 145 16.73 -8.20 -8.89
CA GLU A 145 15.37 -8.13 -9.43
C GLU A 145 14.34 -7.75 -8.36
N LEU A 146 14.45 -8.34 -7.17
CA LEU A 146 13.54 -8.07 -6.06
C LEU A 146 13.78 -6.70 -5.43
N GLU A 147 15.03 -6.24 -5.31
CA GLU A 147 15.36 -4.89 -4.85
C GLU A 147 14.73 -3.83 -5.77
N LEU A 148 14.88 -3.97 -7.08
CA LEU A 148 14.21 -3.09 -8.03
C LEU A 148 12.69 -3.18 -7.91
N ALA A 149 12.13 -4.39 -7.77
CA ALA A 149 10.69 -4.56 -7.62
C ALA A 149 10.13 -3.90 -6.35
N ILE A 150 10.85 -3.98 -5.23
CA ILE A 150 10.52 -3.29 -3.98
C ILE A 150 10.48 -1.79 -4.21
N LEU A 151 11.56 -1.21 -4.77
CA LEU A 151 11.65 0.22 -5.05
C LEU A 151 10.51 0.70 -5.96
N LEU A 152 10.18 -0.06 -7.01
CA LEU A 152 9.08 0.25 -7.92
C LEU A 152 7.71 0.23 -7.20
N ILE A 153 7.46 -0.76 -6.34
CA ILE A 153 6.22 -0.84 -5.55
C ILE A 153 6.15 0.31 -4.54
N GLU A 154 7.24 0.62 -3.84
CA GLU A 154 7.31 1.76 -2.93
C GLU A 154 7.08 3.09 -3.66
N THR A 155 7.60 3.22 -4.88
CA THR A 155 7.35 4.38 -5.75
C THR A 155 5.85 4.50 -6.06
N ILE A 156 5.16 3.42 -6.40
CA ILE A 156 3.70 3.43 -6.59
C ILE A 156 3.01 3.89 -5.30
N GLY A 157 3.39 3.32 -4.14
CA GLY A 157 2.83 3.70 -2.84
C GLY A 157 3.00 5.19 -2.55
N LEU A 158 4.20 5.72 -2.77
CA LEU A 158 4.51 7.13 -2.61
C LEU A 158 3.65 8.01 -3.51
N MET A 159 3.46 7.62 -4.77
CA MET A 159 2.64 8.36 -5.72
C MET A 159 1.15 8.32 -5.35
N LEU A 160 0.67 7.26 -4.68
CA LEU A 160 -0.71 7.19 -4.17
C LEU A 160 -0.89 7.99 -2.88
N HIS A 161 0.13 8.04 -2.02
CA HIS A 161 0.08 8.70 -0.72
C HIS A 161 -0.11 10.23 -0.83
N ASP A 162 -1.04 10.79 -0.03
CA ASP A 162 -1.43 12.21 0.03
C ASP A 162 -1.91 12.81 -1.32
N THR A 163 -2.40 12.00 -2.27
CA THR A 163 -2.82 12.47 -3.61
C THR A 163 -4.34 12.52 -3.83
N GLU A 164 -5.12 12.62 -2.76
CA GLU A 164 -6.59 12.69 -2.79
C GLU A 164 -7.08 13.90 -3.60
N ILE A 165 -6.34 15.02 -3.49
CA ILE A 165 -6.61 16.26 -4.22
C ILE A 165 -6.23 16.21 -5.71
N VAL A 166 -5.68 15.08 -6.19
CA VAL A 166 -5.26 14.92 -7.59
C VAL A 166 -6.32 14.11 -8.35
N PRO A 167 -7.30 14.77 -9.01
CA PRO A 167 -8.46 14.07 -9.58
C PRO A 167 -8.10 13.06 -10.68
N ASN A 168 -7.05 13.36 -11.47
CA ASN A 168 -6.66 12.50 -12.60
C ASN A 168 -6.13 11.12 -12.16
N ARG A 169 -5.74 10.96 -10.88
CA ARG A 169 -5.35 9.67 -10.30
C ARG A 169 -6.47 8.63 -10.45
N LEU A 170 -7.70 8.99 -10.07
CA LEU A 170 -8.85 8.08 -10.17
C LEU A 170 -9.22 7.80 -11.62
N VAL A 171 -9.07 8.78 -12.52
CA VAL A 171 -9.29 8.60 -13.96
C VAL A 171 -8.35 7.53 -14.49
N ILE A 172 -7.04 7.66 -14.23
CA ILE A 172 -6.01 6.70 -14.64
C ILE A 172 -6.30 5.31 -14.08
N LEU A 173 -6.57 5.19 -12.77
CA LEU A 173 -6.82 3.89 -12.15
C LEU A 173 -8.09 3.19 -12.68
N ARG A 174 -9.05 3.95 -13.22
CA ARG A 174 -10.29 3.44 -13.84
C ARG A 174 -10.14 3.10 -15.32
N LEU A 175 -9.05 3.51 -15.99
CA LEU A 175 -8.82 3.23 -17.41
C LEU A 175 -8.94 1.73 -17.72
N ASN A 176 -9.48 1.43 -18.90
CA ASN A 176 -9.68 0.06 -19.38
C ASN A 176 -10.45 -0.84 -18.39
N ARG A 177 -11.49 -0.28 -17.74
CA ARG A 177 -12.24 -0.96 -16.67
C ARG A 177 -11.29 -1.42 -15.55
N GLY A 178 -10.43 -0.47 -15.15
CA GLY A 178 -9.32 -0.59 -14.20
C GLY A 178 -8.43 -1.79 -14.35
N LYS A 179 -8.00 -2.05 -15.59
CA LYS A 179 -6.91 -2.98 -15.85
C LYS A 179 -5.67 -2.65 -15.00
N ILE A 180 -5.32 -1.37 -14.89
CA ILE A 180 -4.19 -0.89 -14.06
C ILE A 180 -4.38 -1.33 -12.60
N MET A 181 -5.55 -1.08 -12.02
CA MET A 181 -5.87 -1.51 -10.66
C MET A 181 -5.75 -3.03 -10.49
N THR A 182 -6.27 -3.80 -11.46
CA THR A 182 -6.15 -5.26 -11.42
C THR A 182 -4.71 -5.74 -11.53
N ASP A 183 -3.89 -5.12 -12.38
CA ASP A 183 -2.49 -5.47 -12.58
C ASP A 183 -1.69 -5.17 -11.30
N VAL A 184 -1.87 -3.98 -10.71
CA VAL A 184 -1.25 -3.59 -9.44
C VAL A 184 -1.57 -4.63 -8.36
N VAL A 185 -2.86 -4.88 -8.07
CA VAL A 185 -3.25 -5.81 -7.01
C VAL A 185 -2.76 -7.25 -7.29
N THR A 186 -2.64 -7.65 -8.56
CA THR A 186 -2.03 -8.94 -8.93
C THR A 186 -0.56 -9.00 -8.54
N ILE A 187 0.20 -7.95 -8.80
CA ILE A 187 1.62 -7.85 -8.44
C ILE A 187 1.77 -7.85 -6.91
N LEU A 188 1.01 -7.02 -6.18
CA LEU A 188 1.10 -6.91 -4.72
C LEU A 188 0.82 -8.25 -4.00
N THR A 189 -0.04 -9.08 -4.56
CA THR A 189 -0.48 -10.34 -3.93
C THR A 189 0.26 -11.58 -4.44
N CYS A 190 1.08 -11.45 -5.49
CA CYS A 190 1.80 -12.59 -6.04
C CYS A 190 2.80 -13.18 -5.03
N LEU A 191 3.11 -14.46 -5.14
CA LEU A 191 4.22 -15.07 -4.42
C LEU A 191 5.43 -15.04 -5.37
N PRO A 192 6.50 -14.29 -5.06
CA PRO A 192 7.70 -14.30 -5.87
C PRO A 192 8.29 -15.70 -5.94
N GLU A 193 8.86 -16.05 -7.10
CA GLU A 193 9.66 -17.23 -7.26
C GLU A 193 10.88 -17.13 -6.33
N ILE A 194 11.06 -18.18 -5.54
CA ILE A 194 12.15 -18.35 -4.59
C ILE A 194 12.95 -19.60 -4.97
N PRO A 195 14.24 -19.67 -4.62
CA PRO A 195 15.04 -20.86 -4.84
C PRO A 195 14.40 -22.10 -4.22
N GLN A 196 14.22 -23.18 -5.00
CA GLN A 196 13.50 -24.41 -4.61
C GLN A 196 14.07 -25.11 -3.36
N ARG A 197 15.28 -24.75 -2.92
CA ARG A 197 15.93 -25.35 -1.75
C ARG A 197 15.32 -24.88 -0.43
N TRP A 198 14.57 -23.78 -0.43
CA TRP A 198 13.83 -23.36 0.75
C TRP A 198 12.72 -24.35 1.08
N ARG A 199 12.74 -24.85 2.32
CA ARG A 199 11.63 -25.62 2.87
C ARG A 199 10.98 -24.76 3.95
N PRO A 200 9.70 -24.36 3.80
CA PRO A 200 8.99 -23.69 4.87
C PRO A 200 9.01 -24.56 6.13
N PRO A 201 9.09 -23.95 7.32
CA PRO A 201 9.00 -24.67 8.59
C PRO A 201 7.70 -25.48 8.64
N ARG A 202 7.78 -26.73 9.12
CA ARG A 202 6.62 -27.65 9.14
C ARG A 202 5.49 -27.16 10.04
N LEU A 203 5.80 -26.29 11.00
CA LEU A 203 4.85 -25.70 11.94
C LEU A 203 4.85 -24.18 11.77
N LYS A 204 3.67 -23.57 11.71
CA LYS A 204 3.50 -22.11 11.57
C LYS A 204 4.13 -21.32 12.70
N ALA A 205 4.09 -21.83 13.94
CA ALA A 205 4.80 -21.21 15.05
C ALA A 205 6.33 -21.18 14.88
N GLN A 206 6.90 -22.12 14.11
CA GLN A 206 8.35 -22.14 13.84
C GLN A 206 8.77 -21.13 12.77
N SER A 207 7.91 -20.79 11.80
CA SER A 207 8.20 -19.73 10.83
C SER A 207 8.23 -18.34 11.45
N LEU A 208 7.67 -18.19 12.64
CA LEU A 208 7.72 -16.96 13.44
C LEU A 208 9.02 -16.80 14.24
N ILE A 209 9.72 -17.90 14.55
CA ILE A 209 10.85 -17.93 15.52
C ILE A 209 12.19 -18.21 14.83
N GLN A 210 12.21 -18.92 13.69
CA GLN A 210 13.46 -19.15 12.97
C GLN A 210 14.02 -17.84 12.43
N THR A 211 15.29 -17.58 12.76
CA THR A 211 16.02 -16.45 12.19
C THR A 211 16.44 -16.78 10.76
N ASP A 212 16.55 -15.76 9.91
CA ASP A 212 16.92 -15.91 8.50
C ASP A 212 18.35 -16.45 8.29
N ALA A 213 19.07 -16.85 9.34
CA ALA A 213 20.39 -17.48 9.27
C ALA A 213 20.36 -18.99 9.52
N ASP A 214 19.40 -19.51 10.28
CA ASP A 214 19.47 -20.87 10.83
C ASP A 214 19.04 -21.96 9.83
N GLY A 215 18.45 -21.59 8.69
CA GLY A 215 17.88 -22.52 7.70
C GLY A 215 18.48 -22.46 6.29
N TRP A 216 19.40 -21.51 6.03
CA TRP A 216 19.86 -21.22 4.67
C TRP A 216 21.28 -21.72 4.42
N GLN A 217 21.46 -22.37 3.26
CA GLN A 217 22.74 -22.98 2.89
C GLN A 217 23.68 -22.00 2.19
N SER A 218 23.14 -20.93 1.59
CA SER A 218 23.90 -19.89 0.88
C SER A 218 23.48 -18.48 1.35
N SER A 219 24.37 -17.51 1.17
CA SER A 219 24.07 -16.09 1.43
C SER A 219 22.97 -15.57 0.50
N GLY A 220 22.99 -15.96 -0.78
CA GLY A 220 21.98 -15.50 -1.75
C GLY A 220 20.57 -15.99 -1.41
N ASP A 221 20.42 -17.19 -0.83
CA ASP A 221 19.09 -17.67 -0.43
C ASP A 221 18.50 -16.87 0.74
N ALA A 222 19.34 -16.53 1.74
CA ALA A 222 18.92 -15.72 2.88
C ALA A 222 18.55 -14.30 2.46
N GLU A 223 19.33 -13.71 1.55
CA GLU A 223 19.08 -12.40 0.94
C GLU A 223 17.75 -12.36 0.18
N VAL A 224 17.51 -13.30 -0.75
CA VAL A 224 16.24 -13.41 -1.47
C VAL A 224 15.06 -13.57 -0.52
N SER A 225 15.21 -14.36 0.54
CA SER A 225 14.14 -14.52 1.53
C SER A 225 13.82 -13.23 2.26
N LYS A 226 14.84 -12.48 2.69
CA LYS A 226 14.67 -11.17 3.32
C LYS A 226 13.96 -10.20 2.37
N LEU A 227 14.37 -10.17 1.10
CA LEU A 227 13.75 -9.32 0.08
C LEU A 227 12.28 -9.70 -0.18
N VAL A 228 11.89 -10.98 -0.13
CA VAL A 228 10.47 -11.37 -0.22
C VAL A 228 9.65 -10.83 0.98
N GLN A 229 10.26 -10.72 2.16
CA GLN A 229 9.63 -10.11 3.33
C GLN A 229 9.47 -8.59 3.14
N GLU A 230 10.51 -7.91 2.68
CA GLU A 230 10.49 -6.48 2.35
C GLU A 230 9.47 -6.16 1.25
N LEU A 231 9.43 -6.96 0.18
CA LEU A 231 8.41 -6.88 -0.87
C LEU A 231 7.00 -7.05 -0.32
N THR A 232 6.79 -7.96 0.64
CA THR A 232 5.47 -8.14 1.28
C THR A 232 5.09 -6.90 2.09
N ASN A 233 6.04 -6.26 2.76
CA ASN A 233 5.80 -5.03 3.52
C ASN A 233 5.45 -3.86 2.59
N ALA A 234 6.25 -3.63 1.54
CA ALA A 234 5.96 -2.64 0.51
C ALA A 234 4.60 -2.91 -0.15
N SER A 235 4.31 -4.16 -0.49
CA SER A 235 3.03 -4.55 -1.10
C SER A 235 1.84 -4.30 -0.18
N THR A 236 2.02 -4.51 1.12
CA THR A 236 0.98 -4.24 2.13
C THR A 236 0.71 -2.74 2.25
N ALA A 237 1.75 -1.91 2.23
CA ALA A 237 1.61 -0.45 2.26
C ALA A 237 0.86 0.08 1.02
N VAL A 238 1.16 -0.43 -0.17
CA VAL A 238 0.42 -0.05 -1.39
C VAL A 238 -1.01 -0.57 -1.34
N LEU A 239 -1.25 -1.81 -0.89
CA LEU A 239 -2.60 -2.36 -0.78
C LEU A 239 -3.45 -1.56 0.23
N TYR A 240 -2.84 -1.08 1.31
CA TYR A 240 -3.46 -0.15 2.24
C TYR A 240 -3.91 1.13 1.54
N GLU A 241 -3.04 1.79 0.76
CA GLU A 241 -3.41 2.99 -0.01
C GLU A 241 -4.54 2.72 -1.01
N LEU A 242 -4.49 1.57 -1.70
CA LEU A 242 -5.54 1.15 -2.62
C LEU A 242 -6.89 0.93 -1.92
N ILE A 243 -6.90 0.33 -0.73
CA ILE A 243 -8.11 0.19 0.09
C ILE A 243 -8.69 1.56 0.41
N LEU A 244 -7.86 2.49 0.88
CA LEU A 244 -8.31 3.84 1.18
C LEU A 244 -8.88 4.55 -0.06
N ILE A 245 -8.27 4.35 -1.25
CA ILE A 245 -8.77 4.91 -2.51
C ILE A 245 -10.14 4.31 -2.88
N THR A 246 -10.32 3.00 -2.70
CA THR A 246 -11.62 2.35 -2.99
C THR A 246 -12.72 2.79 -2.04
N GLN A 247 -12.39 3.16 -0.80
CA GLN A 247 -13.34 3.75 0.16
C GLN A 247 -13.71 5.18 -0.24
N GLN A 248 -12.76 5.99 -0.73
CA GLN A 248 -13.07 7.32 -1.27
C GLN A 248 -13.97 7.25 -2.50
N ALA A 249 -13.69 6.32 -3.41
CA ALA A 249 -14.44 6.18 -4.64
C ALA A 249 -15.91 5.76 -4.42
N THR A 250 -16.27 5.22 -3.25
CA THR A 250 -17.67 4.94 -2.88
C THR A 250 -18.48 6.18 -2.54
N TRP A 251 -17.85 7.35 -2.31
CA TRP A 251 -18.53 8.53 -1.79
C TRP A 251 -19.20 9.43 -2.85
N GLY A 252 -19.07 9.09 -4.14
CA GLY A 252 -19.65 9.88 -5.24
C GLY A 252 -20.21 9.06 -6.41
N GLY A 253 -20.45 7.76 -6.20
CA GLY A 253 -20.90 6.85 -7.24
C GLY A 253 -22.23 6.18 -6.93
N GLU A 254 -23.06 5.97 -7.96
CA GLU A 254 -24.21 5.06 -7.88
C GLU A 254 -23.73 3.63 -7.56
N GLU A 255 -24.53 2.86 -6.82
CA GLU A 255 -24.26 1.44 -6.54
C GLU A 255 -23.98 0.69 -7.87
N GLY A 256 -22.81 0.09 -7.99
CA GLY A 256 -22.37 -0.64 -9.20
C GLY A 256 -21.24 0.02 -10.00
N GLN A 257 -20.74 1.20 -9.59
CA GLN A 257 -19.58 1.82 -10.24
C GLN A 257 -18.27 1.07 -9.97
N PHE A 258 -17.44 0.95 -11.01
CA PHE A 258 -16.12 0.30 -10.98
C PHE A 258 -15.12 1.04 -10.06
N LEU A 259 -14.22 0.29 -9.39
CA LEU A 259 -13.23 0.76 -8.41
C LEU A 259 -13.85 1.21 -7.07
N ASN A 260 -14.52 0.26 -6.40
CA ASN A 260 -15.01 0.41 -5.03
C ASN A 260 -14.54 -0.77 -4.16
N LEU A 261 -14.79 -0.70 -2.85
CA LEU A 261 -14.33 -1.72 -1.91
C LEU A 261 -14.92 -3.11 -2.23
N GLY A 262 -16.19 -3.19 -2.60
CA GLY A 262 -16.85 -4.45 -2.99
C GLY A 262 -16.20 -5.11 -4.21
N TRP A 263 -15.84 -4.30 -5.22
CA TRP A 263 -15.12 -4.77 -6.40
C TRP A 263 -13.74 -5.32 -6.05
N LEU A 264 -12.97 -4.61 -5.20
CA LEU A 264 -11.65 -5.07 -4.75
C LEU A 264 -11.76 -6.40 -4.02
N MET A 265 -12.75 -6.55 -3.15
CA MET A 265 -13.00 -7.80 -2.42
C MET A 265 -13.41 -8.94 -3.36
N GLN A 266 -14.27 -8.67 -4.35
CA GLN A 266 -14.62 -9.66 -5.36
C GLN A 266 -13.39 -10.13 -6.15
N PHE A 267 -12.51 -9.19 -6.52
CA PHE A 267 -11.27 -9.46 -7.25
C PHE A 267 -10.26 -10.27 -6.43
N LEU A 268 -10.15 -10.03 -5.11
CA LEU A 268 -9.31 -10.82 -4.21
C LEU A 268 -9.91 -12.21 -3.95
N ASN A 269 -11.24 -12.29 -3.78
CA ASN A 269 -11.95 -13.56 -3.53
C ASN A 269 -11.92 -14.50 -4.74
N SER A 270 -11.99 -13.96 -5.97
CA SER A 270 -11.92 -14.78 -7.19
C SER A 270 -10.58 -15.49 -7.35
N ARG A 271 -9.51 -15.02 -6.68
CA ARG A 271 -8.18 -15.63 -6.64
C ARG A 271 -7.77 -16.04 -5.22
N LYS A 272 -8.69 -16.65 -4.48
CA LYS A 272 -8.50 -17.07 -3.09
C LYS A 272 -7.14 -17.71 -2.78
N ALA A 273 -6.60 -18.56 -3.65
CA ALA A 273 -5.31 -19.23 -3.41
C ALA A 273 -4.13 -18.23 -3.33
N VAL A 274 -4.07 -17.30 -4.28
CA VAL A 274 -3.04 -16.24 -4.29
C VAL A 274 -3.23 -15.31 -3.09
N THR A 275 -4.47 -14.91 -2.82
CA THR A 275 -4.82 -14.07 -1.68
C THR A 275 -4.45 -14.71 -0.34
N PHE A 276 -4.65 -16.02 -0.17
CA PHE A 276 -4.27 -16.74 1.04
C PHE A 276 -2.75 -16.82 1.21
N ASN A 277 -1.99 -17.06 0.14
CA ASN A 277 -0.53 -17.05 0.19
C ASN A 277 0.01 -15.66 0.58
N PHE A 278 -0.60 -14.58 0.07
CA PHE A 278 -0.28 -13.23 0.49
C PHE A 278 -0.61 -12.98 1.97
N LEU A 279 -1.79 -13.39 2.41
CA LEU A 279 -2.23 -13.25 3.81
C LEU A 279 -1.30 -13.99 4.78
N GLU A 280 -0.83 -15.18 4.43
CA GLU A 280 0.13 -15.93 5.24
C GLU A 280 1.42 -15.12 5.46
N ARG A 281 1.96 -14.51 4.39
CA ARG A 281 3.16 -13.67 4.51
C ARG A 281 2.89 -12.39 5.29
N LEU A 282 1.77 -11.70 5.04
CA LEU A 282 1.35 -10.51 5.78
C LEU A 282 1.24 -10.80 7.28
N LEU A 283 0.55 -11.88 7.65
CA LEU A 283 0.39 -12.30 9.04
C LEU A 283 1.72 -12.65 9.68
N THR A 284 2.59 -13.35 8.95
CA THR A 284 3.95 -13.67 9.43
C THR A 284 4.72 -12.39 9.75
N GLN A 285 4.69 -11.39 8.86
CA GLN A 285 5.37 -10.10 9.09
C GLN A 285 4.77 -9.35 10.28
N ALA A 286 3.44 -9.25 10.37
CA ALA A 286 2.77 -8.57 11.47
C ALA A 286 3.04 -9.24 12.83
N MET A 287 3.01 -10.58 12.88
CA MET A 287 3.30 -11.32 14.10
C MET A 287 4.77 -11.19 14.51
N LYS A 288 5.72 -11.20 13.57
CA LYS A 288 7.15 -10.98 13.86
C LYS A 288 7.39 -9.65 14.59
N LEU A 289 6.68 -8.58 14.23
CA LEU A 289 6.78 -7.29 14.93
C LEU A 289 6.23 -7.33 16.37
N LEU A 290 5.24 -8.19 16.63
CA LEU A 290 4.60 -8.32 17.95
C LEU A 290 5.31 -9.30 18.90
N LEU A 291 6.15 -10.19 18.37
CA LEU A 291 6.88 -11.17 19.17
C LEU A 291 7.87 -10.50 20.14
N PRO A 292 8.12 -11.12 21.31
CA PRO A 292 9.21 -10.69 22.17
C PRO A 292 10.53 -10.69 21.40
N SER A 293 11.23 -9.55 21.39
CA SER A 293 12.55 -9.40 20.77
C SER A 293 13.47 -8.64 21.72
N LYS A 294 14.77 -8.56 21.39
CA LYS A 294 15.75 -7.81 22.19
C LYS A 294 15.34 -6.35 22.38
N ASP A 295 14.80 -5.75 21.32
CA ASP A 295 14.23 -4.42 21.35
C ASP A 295 12.80 -4.48 21.87
N ALA A 296 12.58 -3.83 23.01
CA ALA A 296 11.27 -3.79 23.65
C ALA A 296 10.26 -2.99 22.81
N THR A 297 10.72 -2.03 22.01
CA THR A 297 9.89 -1.06 21.28
C THR A 297 10.16 -1.12 19.77
N LEU A 298 9.12 -0.93 18.97
CA LEU A 298 9.22 -0.78 17.52
C LEU A 298 9.80 0.58 17.13
N SER A 299 10.50 0.64 16.00
CA SER A 299 10.83 1.91 15.36
C SER A 299 9.58 2.61 14.81
N PRO A 300 9.61 3.92 14.55
CA PRO A 300 8.47 4.63 13.96
C PRO A 300 7.99 4.02 12.63
N ALA A 301 8.91 3.61 11.75
CA ALA A 301 8.57 2.95 10.49
C ALA A 301 7.89 1.59 10.71
N GLN A 302 8.38 0.79 11.67
CA GLN A 302 7.76 -0.48 12.04
C GLN A 302 6.36 -0.29 12.65
N ALA A 303 6.15 0.75 13.45
CA ALA A 303 4.84 1.06 14.03
C ALA A 303 3.82 1.43 12.95
N VAL A 304 4.24 2.21 11.94
CA VAL A 304 3.41 2.54 10.77
C VAL A 304 3.10 1.30 9.93
N LEU A 305 4.11 0.46 9.66
CA LEU A 305 3.90 -0.79 8.94
C LEU A 305 2.91 -1.72 9.66
N LEU A 306 3.02 -1.85 10.99
CA LEU A 306 2.10 -2.66 11.80
C LEU A 306 0.66 -2.12 11.68
N PHE A 307 0.48 -0.80 11.76
CA PHE A 307 -0.82 -0.16 11.57
C PHE A 307 -1.41 -0.46 10.18
N GLN A 308 -0.61 -0.38 9.12
CA GLN A 308 -1.05 -0.67 7.75
C GLN A 308 -1.42 -2.15 7.59
N GLN A 309 -0.60 -3.07 8.11
CA GLN A 309 -0.87 -4.51 8.10
C GLN A 309 -2.20 -4.85 8.79
N PHE A 310 -2.44 -4.32 9.99
CA PHE A 310 -3.70 -4.55 10.72
C PHE A 310 -4.89 -3.84 10.07
N SER A 311 -4.70 -2.70 9.40
CA SER A 311 -5.74 -2.02 8.62
C SER A 311 -6.19 -2.85 7.42
N VAL A 312 -5.23 -3.38 6.65
CA VAL A 312 -5.50 -4.28 5.52
C VAL A 312 -6.22 -5.53 6.02
N LEU A 313 -5.68 -6.17 7.05
CA LEU A 313 -6.24 -7.38 7.64
C LEU A 313 -7.67 -7.17 8.14
N ARG A 314 -7.92 -6.10 8.90
CA ARG A 314 -9.26 -5.72 9.37
C ARG A 314 -10.24 -5.62 8.21
N THR A 315 -9.87 -4.88 7.17
CA THR A 315 -10.72 -4.65 6.01
C THR A 315 -11.06 -5.98 5.31
N LEU A 316 -10.07 -6.85 5.11
CA LEU A 316 -10.29 -8.17 4.50
C LEU A 316 -11.20 -9.06 5.36
N LEU A 317 -11.02 -9.05 6.68
CA LEU A 317 -11.86 -9.81 7.62
C LEU A 317 -13.31 -9.32 7.67
N GLN A 318 -13.53 -8.01 7.55
CA GLN A 318 -14.84 -7.38 7.55
C GLN A 318 -15.63 -7.66 6.28
N HIS A 319 -14.96 -7.63 5.12
CA HIS A 319 -15.63 -7.66 3.83
C HIS A 319 -15.51 -8.99 3.06
N SER A 320 -14.74 -9.97 3.56
CA SER A 320 -14.66 -11.30 2.97
C SER A 320 -14.88 -12.40 3.99
N SER A 321 -16.05 -13.05 3.92
CA SER A 321 -16.38 -14.22 4.75
C SER A 321 -15.42 -15.38 4.51
N ILE A 322 -14.96 -15.57 3.27
CA ILE A 322 -14.01 -16.62 2.88
C ILE A 322 -12.67 -16.41 3.59
N ILE A 323 -12.15 -15.19 3.56
CA ILE A 323 -10.89 -14.84 4.27
C ILE A 323 -11.09 -14.97 5.77
N SER A 324 -12.21 -14.48 6.30
CA SER A 324 -12.51 -14.55 7.74
C SER A 324 -12.54 -16.00 8.25
N VAL A 325 -13.20 -16.91 7.53
CA VAL A 325 -13.22 -18.35 7.85
C VAL A 325 -11.82 -18.96 7.75
N HIS A 326 -11.07 -18.64 6.70
CA HIS A 326 -9.71 -19.14 6.54
C HIS A 326 -8.82 -18.73 7.72
N ILE A 327 -8.78 -17.45 8.07
CA ILE A 327 -7.95 -16.95 9.17
C ILE A 327 -8.37 -17.55 10.51
N ARG A 328 -9.68 -17.61 10.79
CA ARG A 328 -10.19 -18.27 12.01
C ARG A 328 -9.85 -19.74 12.10
N SER A 329 -9.88 -20.47 10.99
CA SER A 329 -9.54 -21.91 11.00
C SER A 329 -8.04 -22.17 11.10
N SER A 330 -7.22 -21.26 10.59
CA SER A 330 -5.81 -21.51 10.28
C SER A 330 -4.82 -20.76 11.17
N TYR A 331 -5.26 -19.72 11.88
CA TYR A 331 -4.40 -18.82 12.68
C TYR A 331 -4.95 -18.49 14.07
N TYR A 332 -6.04 -19.15 14.51
CA TYR A 332 -6.71 -18.81 15.78
C TYR A 332 -5.76 -18.84 16.98
N GLU A 333 -4.93 -19.88 17.10
CA GLU A 333 -3.99 -20.02 18.22
C GLU A 333 -2.90 -18.93 18.17
N GLU A 334 -2.42 -18.58 16.98
CA GLU A 334 -1.43 -17.52 16.79
C GLU A 334 -1.99 -16.15 17.23
N PHE A 335 -3.25 -15.84 16.90
CA PHE A 335 -3.92 -14.64 17.41
C PHE A 335 -4.09 -14.68 18.93
N ARG A 336 -4.51 -15.83 19.48
CA ARG A 336 -4.72 -16.03 20.91
C ARG A 336 -3.42 -15.86 21.72
N TYR A 337 -2.30 -16.39 21.24
CA TYR A 337 -1.05 -16.41 22.02
C TYR A 337 -0.08 -15.27 21.69
N TYR A 338 -0.01 -14.82 20.43
CA TYR A 338 0.95 -13.80 20.01
C TYR A 338 0.34 -12.41 19.94
N VAL A 339 -0.88 -12.29 19.41
CA VAL A 339 -1.51 -10.97 19.19
C VAL A 339 -2.29 -10.49 20.41
N GLN A 340 -2.97 -11.37 21.15
CA GLN A 340 -3.65 -11.01 22.41
C GLN A 340 -2.68 -10.87 23.61
N SER A 341 -1.38 -11.10 23.40
CA SER A 341 -0.38 -11.09 24.47
C SER A 341 -0.27 -9.71 25.14
N PRO A 342 -0.26 -9.61 26.49
CA PRO A 342 -0.05 -8.34 27.18
C PRO A 342 1.28 -7.64 26.83
N HIS A 343 2.27 -8.39 26.35
CA HIS A 343 3.58 -7.85 26.01
C HIS A 343 3.54 -6.84 24.85
N ILE A 344 2.54 -6.92 23.96
CA ILE A 344 2.42 -6.01 22.81
C ILE A 344 2.32 -4.54 23.22
N VAL A 345 1.86 -4.25 24.45
CA VAL A 345 1.75 -2.89 24.97
C VAL A 345 3.12 -2.21 25.03
N ASN A 346 4.18 -2.99 25.30
CA ASN A 346 5.55 -2.48 25.35
C ASN A 346 6.13 -2.22 23.95
N LYS A 347 5.58 -2.86 22.91
CA LYS A 347 6.07 -2.73 21.53
C LYS A 347 5.74 -1.38 20.91
N LEU A 348 4.63 -0.75 21.30
CA LEU A 348 4.20 0.54 20.78
C LEU A 348 4.28 1.61 21.86
N PRO A 349 5.31 2.49 21.82
CA PRO A 349 5.42 3.61 22.75
C PRO A 349 4.18 4.51 22.73
N ALA A 350 3.71 4.94 23.91
CA ALA A 350 2.61 5.89 24.01
C ALA A 350 2.92 7.26 23.37
N ALA A 351 4.20 7.58 23.16
CA ALA A 351 4.65 8.79 22.48
C ALA A 351 4.37 8.79 20.97
N PHE A 352 4.17 7.62 20.35
CA PHE A 352 3.83 7.58 18.93
C PHE A 352 2.36 7.97 18.73
N PRO A 353 2.05 8.96 17.89
CA PRO A 353 0.68 9.36 17.60
C PRO A 353 -0.20 8.18 17.12
N ILE A 354 0.38 7.22 16.43
CA ILE A 354 -0.34 6.07 15.85
C ILE A 354 -0.75 5.00 16.88
N THR A 355 -0.13 4.99 18.06
CA THR A 355 -0.24 3.88 19.03
C THR A 355 -1.68 3.54 19.40
N ARG A 356 -2.50 4.55 19.71
CA ARG A 356 -3.91 4.33 20.08
C ARG A 356 -4.69 3.67 18.94
N ASN A 357 -4.55 4.20 17.73
CA ASN A 357 -5.26 3.69 16.56
C ASN A 357 -4.80 2.27 16.19
N THR A 358 -3.50 1.99 16.32
CA THR A 358 -2.98 0.63 16.11
C THR A 358 -3.57 -0.36 17.09
N PHE A 359 -3.67 -0.02 18.39
CA PHE A 359 -4.31 -0.92 19.36
C PHE A 359 -5.80 -1.11 19.08
N GLN A 360 -6.53 -0.07 18.69
CA GLN A 360 -7.94 -0.20 18.29
C GLN A 360 -8.10 -1.15 17.10
N LEU A 361 -7.24 -1.04 16.08
CA LEU A 361 -7.26 -1.96 14.94
C LEU A 361 -6.95 -3.41 15.35
N ILE A 362 -5.96 -3.61 16.22
CA ILE A 362 -5.61 -4.93 16.75
C ILE A 362 -6.82 -5.53 17.49
N GLU A 363 -7.48 -4.76 18.37
CA GLU A 363 -8.67 -5.21 19.09
C GLU A 363 -9.81 -5.58 18.15
N GLU A 364 -10.06 -4.80 17.10
CA GLU A 364 -11.09 -5.09 16.10
C GLU A 364 -10.79 -6.36 15.31
N VAL A 365 -9.53 -6.56 14.90
CA VAL A 365 -9.08 -7.81 14.27
C VAL A 365 -9.26 -8.99 15.23
N LEU A 366 -8.87 -8.85 16.50
CA LEU A 366 -9.07 -9.88 17.52
C LEU A 366 -10.55 -10.23 17.71
N LYS A 367 -11.45 -9.24 17.66
CA LYS A 367 -12.91 -9.49 17.67
C LYS A 367 -13.33 -10.34 16.47
N HIS A 368 -12.86 -10.04 15.26
CA HIS A 368 -13.20 -10.84 14.08
C HIS A 368 -12.63 -12.27 14.08
N VAL A 369 -11.47 -12.49 14.71
CA VAL A 369 -10.79 -13.79 14.70
C VAL A 369 -11.16 -14.66 15.91
N LEU A 370 -11.22 -14.07 17.11
CA LEU A 370 -11.39 -14.81 18.37
C LEU A 370 -12.83 -14.89 18.88
N GLN A 371 -13.77 -14.09 18.35
CA GLN A 371 -15.16 -14.24 18.76
C GLN A 371 -15.69 -15.61 18.31
N SER A 372 -16.18 -16.37 19.29
CA SER A 372 -16.84 -17.65 19.09
C SER A 372 -17.99 -17.50 18.10
N LYS A 373 -18.11 -18.46 17.18
CA LYS A 373 -19.25 -18.64 16.26
C LYS A 373 -20.53 -18.01 16.81
N VAL A 374 -21.13 -17.07 16.07
CA VAL A 374 -22.57 -16.83 16.20
C VAL A 374 -23.22 -18.20 15.98
N SER A 375 -23.94 -18.65 17.00
CA SER A 375 -24.74 -19.87 16.97
C SER A 375 -25.61 -19.83 15.71
N ILE A 376 -25.34 -20.74 14.78
CA ILE A 376 -26.31 -21.05 13.74
C ILE A 376 -27.38 -21.86 14.48
N ASN A 377 -28.49 -21.20 14.81
CA ASN A 377 -29.74 -21.89 15.12
C ASN A 377 -30.36 -22.42 13.82
#